data_AF-A0A2V7W5J2-F1
#
_entry.id   AF-A0A2V7W5J2-F1
#
_cell.length_a   1.000
_cell.length_b   1.000
_cell.length_c   1.000
_cell.angle_alpha   90.00
_cell.angle_beta   90.00
_cell.angle_gamma   90.00
#
_symmetry.space_group_name_H-M   'P 1'
#
loop_
_entity.id
_entity.type
_entity.pdbx_description
1 polymer ?
#
loop_
_entity_poly.entity_id
_entity_poly.type
_entity_poly.pdbx_seq_one_letter_code
_entity_poly.pdbx_strand_id
1 'polypeptide(L)'
;MNKCCYTASATARSWQQKPSDNDRMSSASEPFLSDPALKRADLHCHSRFSIFKYFKRANTRDCYNAPEDVYRIAKERGMSFVTLTDHDSIDGALYLLNKWPDMKDFFIGEEVETYFPETSQRIHIGVWGLNEAQHREIQRLRPDIRELIPYMKSERLLFGINHLFQNYRMKNVPARYIAELLDMFKVFEVLNGAMASYHNKMVQQLVQHVKETHGQHISMVGGSDAHTLKHVAKVHTVAKGETPQEFLDNVREGNCFAWGSEMRFRELIADIYLLTLAYQSEMGADLRNREYTRMDKTIQLAGRLASIPATISGIPAAITSLNYLKQIVVTKGLSFRFSKLVEEIRPGFATGEQQ
;
A
#
# COMPACT_ATOMS: atom_id res chain seq x y z
N MET A 1 1.26 -21.88 9.79
CA MET A 1 1.43 -20.45 9.42
C MET A 1 2.12 -20.45 8.07
N ASN A 2 1.49 -19.97 7.01
CA ASN A 2 2.13 -19.93 5.69
C ASN A 2 2.74 -18.55 5.49
N LYS A 3 4.04 -18.40 5.83
CA LYS A 3 4.82 -17.24 5.37
C LYS A 3 4.86 -17.33 3.83
N CYS A 4 4.44 -16.29 3.12
CA CYS A 4 4.52 -16.26 1.67
C CYS A 4 5.77 -15.49 1.24
N CYS A 5 6.64 -16.19 0.50
CA CYS A 5 7.79 -15.63 -0.20
C CYS A 5 7.39 -15.40 -1.66
N TYR A 6 7.62 -14.20 -2.18
CA TYR A 6 7.31 -13.87 -3.58
C TYR A 6 8.56 -13.41 -4.33
N THR A 7 9.50 -14.33 -4.58
CA THR A 7 10.79 -14.05 -5.26
C THR A 7 10.69 -14.01 -6.78
N ALA A 8 11.56 -13.22 -7.42
CA ALA A 8 11.92 -13.34 -8.83
C ALA A 8 13.23 -14.15 -9.00
N SER A 9 13.25 -15.12 -9.94
CA SER A 9 14.39 -15.99 -10.39
C SER A 9 14.66 -17.28 -9.57
N ALA A 10 14.92 -18.48 -10.11
CA ALA A 10 14.78 -19.13 -11.43
C ALA A 10 15.00 -20.65 -11.27
N THR A 11 14.15 -21.49 -11.87
CA THR A 11 14.47 -22.69 -12.69
C THR A 11 13.20 -23.52 -12.88
N ALA A 12 12.78 -23.64 -14.13
CA ALA A 12 11.72 -24.51 -14.56
C ALA A 12 12.06 -25.98 -14.27
N ARG A 13 11.24 -26.67 -13.47
CA ARG A 13 11.04 -28.12 -13.57
C ARG A 13 9.58 -28.48 -13.34
N SER A 14 8.94 -28.88 -14.43
CA SER A 14 7.83 -29.83 -14.56
C SER A 14 6.96 -30.09 -13.32
N TRP A 15 5.74 -29.57 -13.33
CA TRP A 15 4.65 -30.00 -12.46
C TRP A 15 4.10 -31.36 -12.91
N GLN A 16 4.67 -32.45 -12.41
CA GLN A 16 3.95 -33.73 -12.31
C GLN A 16 4.29 -34.43 -10.99
N GLN A 17 3.21 -34.91 -10.36
CA GLN A 17 3.10 -35.73 -9.13
C GLN A 17 3.03 -35.00 -7.77
N LYS A 18 1.87 -35.19 -7.12
CA LYS A 18 1.66 -34.99 -5.68
C LYS A 18 2.46 -36.02 -4.88
N PRO A 19 3.03 -35.63 -3.74
CA PRO A 19 2.81 -36.40 -2.51
C PRO A 19 2.36 -35.54 -1.33
N SER A 20 1.79 -36.21 -0.33
CA SER A 20 1.14 -35.68 0.87
C SER A 20 2.12 -35.24 1.98
N ASP A 21 1.53 -34.53 2.95
CA ASP A 21 1.93 -34.38 4.36
C ASP A 21 3.08 -33.43 4.74
N ASN A 22 2.67 -32.16 4.85
CA ASN A 22 2.65 -31.32 6.06
C ASN A 22 3.92 -30.96 6.88
N ASP A 23 5.14 -31.43 6.58
CA ASP A 23 6.31 -31.08 7.45
C ASP A 23 7.62 -30.66 6.76
N ARG A 24 7.61 -30.32 5.47
CA ARG A 24 8.86 -29.97 4.74
C ARG A 24 8.99 -28.53 4.20
N MET A 25 8.10 -27.60 4.54
CA MET A 25 8.17 -26.21 4.05
C MET A 25 8.73 -25.19 5.05
N SER A 26 9.17 -25.60 6.24
CA SER A 26 9.69 -24.67 7.26
C SER A 26 11.18 -24.30 7.07
N SER A 27 12.00 -25.14 6.42
CA SER A 27 13.47 -24.98 6.46
C SER A 27 14.10 -24.31 5.23
N ALA A 28 13.37 -24.16 4.12
CA ALA A 28 13.93 -23.64 2.87
C ALA A 28 13.94 -22.10 2.76
N SER A 29 13.26 -21.39 3.67
CA SER A 29 13.07 -19.94 3.57
C SER A 29 13.92 -19.09 4.53
N GLU A 30 14.45 -19.69 5.59
CA GLU A 30 15.31 -19.00 6.55
C GLU A 30 16.72 -18.65 6.04
N PRO A 31 17.39 -19.44 5.16
CA PRO A 31 18.74 -19.10 4.72
C PRO A 31 18.83 -17.88 3.79
N PHE A 32 17.74 -17.53 3.09
CA PHE A 32 17.75 -16.43 2.13
C PHE A 32 17.67 -15.07 2.82
N LEU A 33 16.95 -14.99 3.95
CA LEU A 33 16.71 -13.75 4.69
C LEU A 33 17.79 -13.44 5.74
N SER A 34 18.83 -14.27 5.85
CA SER A 34 19.98 -14.07 6.74
C SER A 34 21.16 -13.35 6.06
N ASP A 35 21.10 -13.08 4.75
CA ASP A 35 22.08 -12.23 4.07
C ASP A 35 22.03 -10.81 4.68
N PRO A 36 23.11 -10.33 5.33
CA PRO A 36 23.12 -9.01 5.97
C PRO A 36 22.99 -7.86 4.97
N ALA A 37 23.24 -8.09 3.67
CA ALA A 37 23.02 -7.11 2.62
C ALA A 37 21.54 -6.90 2.31
N LEU A 38 20.66 -7.87 2.64
CA LEU A 38 19.22 -7.73 2.47
C LEU A 38 18.64 -6.86 3.60
N LYS A 39 18.10 -5.72 3.20
CA LYS A 39 17.39 -4.81 4.07
C LYS A 39 15.90 -4.93 3.86
N ARG A 40 15.15 -4.47 4.86
CA ARG A 40 13.69 -4.56 4.90
C ARG A 40 13.09 -3.20 5.19
N ALA A 41 12.04 -2.86 4.46
CA ALA A 41 11.22 -1.68 4.72
C ALA A 41 9.75 -2.00 4.48
N ASP A 42 8.90 -1.61 5.41
CA ASP A 42 7.47 -1.55 5.17
C ASP A 42 7.18 -0.32 4.31
N LEU A 43 6.90 -0.53 3.02
CA LEU A 43 6.70 0.56 2.06
C LEU A 43 5.28 1.12 2.06
N HIS A 44 4.40 0.64 2.92
CA HIS A 44 3.03 1.12 2.99
C HIS A 44 2.52 1.03 4.42
N CYS A 45 2.61 2.12 5.18
CA CYS A 45 2.08 2.18 6.54
C CYS A 45 1.70 3.60 6.94
N HIS A 46 0.74 3.70 7.86
CA HIS A 46 0.04 4.95 8.16
C HIS A 46 0.24 5.37 9.62
N SER A 47 0.19 6.67 9.84
CA SER A 47 0.23 7.35 11.13
C SER A 47 -0.99 8.25 11.31
N ARG A 48 -1.12 8.91 12.47
CA ARG A 48 -2.20 9.88 12.73
C ARG A 48 -2.19 11.14 11.84
N PHE A 49 -1.17 11.30 11.00
CA PHE A 49 -1.12 12.36 10.00
C PHE A 49 -1.84 11.98 8.70
N SER A 50 -2.21 10.72 8.54
CA SER A 50 -3.18 10.30 7.53
C SER A 50 -4.59 10.74 7.95
N ILE A 51 -5.20 11.59 7.12
CA ILE A 51 -6.51 12.19 7.41
C ILE A 51 -7.55 11.67 6.43
N PHE A 52 -8.61 11.08 6.99
CA PHE A 52 -9.75 10.62 6.22
C PHE A 52 -10.47 11.80 5.57
N LYS A 53 -10.61 11.78 4.23
CA LYS A 53 -11.23 12.89 3.48
C LYS A 53 -12.72 13.08 3.79
N TYR A 54 -13.39 12.01 4.20
CA TYR A 54 -14.80 12.03 4.56
C TYR A 54 -14.93 12.38 6.05
N PHE A 55 -15.81 13.33 6.37
CA PHE A 55 -16.03 13.78 7.75
C PHE A 55 -14.82 14.46 8.43
N LYS A 56 -13.97 15.18 7.69
CA LYS A 56 -12.91 16.04 8.26
C LYS A 56 -13.38 16.92 9.42
N ARG A 57 -14.62 17.44 9.34
CA ARG A 57 -15.22 18.26 10.42
C ARG A 57 -15.48 17.50 11.72
N ALA A 58 -15.62 16.18 11.66
CA ALA A 58 -15.70 15.32 12.84
C ALA A 58 -14.31 14.90 13.35
N ASN A 59 -13.21 15.38 12.72
CA ASN A 59 -11.82 15.06 13.09
C ASN A 59 -11.53 13.53 13.09
N THR A 60 -12.22 12.79 12.22
CA THR A 60 -11.94 11.37 11.99
C THR A 60 -10.66 11.21 11.19
N ARG A 61 -9.78 10.32 11.66
CA ARG A 61 -8.60 9.85 10.94
C ARG A 61 -8.82 8.40 10.52
N ASP A 62 -8.13 7.97 9.47
CA ASP A 62 -8.05 6.55 9.10
C ASP A 62 -7.02 5.82 9.96
N CYS A 63 -6.01 6.51 10.49
CA CYS A 63 -5.05 5.96 11.44
C CYS A 63 -4.89 6.85 12.69
N TYR A 64 -4.62 6.22 13.85
CA TYR A 64 -4.41 6.93 15.13
C TYR A 64 -3.04 6.62 15.75
N ASN A 65 -2.19 5.87 15.05
CA ASN A 65 -0.86 5.51 15.53
C ASN A 65 0.03 6.76 15.62
N ALA A 66 0.78 6.92 16.70
CA ALA A 66 1.83 7.93 16.76
C ALA A 66 2.96 7.57 15.78
N PRO A 67 3.52 8.51 15.00
CA PRO A 67 4.68 8.25 14.14
C PRO A 67 5.82 7.53 14.86
N GLU A 68 6.08 7.89 16.11
CA GLU A 68 7.12 7.28 16.94
C GLU A 68 6.85 5.80 17.23
N ASP A 69 5.59 5.43 17.47
CA ASP A 69 5.21 4.03 17.73
C ASP A 69 5.30 3.20 16.46
N VAL A 70 4.92 3.76 15.31
CA VAL A 70 5.10 3.10 14.00
C VAL A 70 6.58 2.83 13.76
N TYR A 71 7.43 3.85 13.94
CA TYR A 71 8.87 3.71 13.81
C TYR A 71 9.44 2.65 14.76
N ARG A 72 9.16 2.78 16.06
CA ARG A 72 9.63 1.84 17.08
C ARG A 72 9.22 0.40 16.77
N ILE A 73 7.95 0.15 16.44
CA ILE A 73 7.46 -1.20 16.14
C ILE A 73 8.06 -1.74 14.84
N ALA A 74 8.25 -0.91 13.82
CA ALA A 74 8.93 -1.33 12.59
C ALA A 74 10.37 -1.78 12.89
N LYS A 75 11.12 -1.02 13.70
CA LYS A 75 12.48 -1.39 14.14
C LYS A 75 12.49 -2.66 15.00
N GLU A 76 11.58 -2.79 15.96
CA GLU A 76 11.41 -4.00 16.79
C GLU A 76 11.11 -5.25 15.94
N ARG A 77 10.45 -5.08 14.79
CA ARG A 77 10.14 -6.15 13.82
C ARG A 77 11.26 -6.37 12.78
N GLY A 78 12.41 -5.74 12.97
CA GLY A 78 13.61 -5.96 12.16
C GLY A 78 13.61 -5.20 10.83
N MET A 79 12.83 -4.12 10.70
CA MET A 79 12.96 -3.24 9.54
C MET A 79 14.29 -2.49 9.61
N SER A 80 15.05 -2.58 8.52
CA SER A 80 16.31 -1.87 8.36
C SER A 80 16.03 -0.39 8.15
N PHE A 81 15.05 -0.08 7.28
CA PHE A 81 14.61 1.28 6.99
C PHE A 81 13.12 1.44 7.28
N VAL A 82 12.71 2.66 7.60
CA VAL A 82 11.32 3.01 7.90
C VAL A 82 10.89 4.19 7.04
N THR A 83 9.62 4.16 6.62
CA THR A 83 8.93 5.29 5.99
C THR A 83 7.53 5.39 6.58
N LEU A 84 6.91 6.55 6.49
CA LEU A 84 5.48 6.72 6.62
C LEU A 84 4.91 7.04 5.25
N THR A 85 3.71 6.57 4.94
CA THR A 85 3.04 6.82 3.66
C THR A 85 1.62 7.31 3.91
N ASP A 86 1.50 8.33 4.76
CA ASP A 86 0.21 8.93 5.11
C ASP A 86 -0.52 9.43 3.84
N HIS A 87 -1.86 9.40 3.86
CA HIS A 87 -2.66 9.82 2.72
C HIS A 87 -2.47 11.30 2.38
N ASP A 88 -1.95 11.56 1.17
CA ASP A 88 -1.72 12.89 0.60
C ASP A 88 -0.95 13.87 1.52
N SER A 89 -0.10 13.35 2.41
CA SER A 89 0.64 14.16 3.37
C SER A 89 2.00 13.53 3.68
N ILE A 90 2.99 14.40 3.88
CA ILE A 90 4.32 14.04 4.42
C ILE A 90 4.52 14.53 5.85
N ASP A 91 3.47 15.08 6.49
CA ASP A 91 3.60 15.75 7.79
C ASP A 91 4.08 14.82 8.89
N GLY A 92 3.66 13.54 8.87
CA GLY A 92 4.14 12.53 9.81
C GLY A 92 5.63 12.24 9.65
N ALA A 93 6.12 12.20 8.40
CA ALA A 93 7.53 12.02 8.09
C ALA A 93 8.35 13.26 8.49
N LEU A 94 7.89 14.46 8.17
CA LEU A 94 8.54 15.71 8.56
C LEU A 94 8.56 15.88 10.08
N TYR A 95 7.49 15.50 10.78
CA TYR A 95 7.45 15.51 12.24
C TYR A 95 8.57 14.66 12.85
N LEU A 96 8.78 13.44 12.35
CA LEU A 96 9.86 12.56 12.81
C LEU A 96 11.24 13.15 12.51
N LEU A 97 11.46 13.63 11.29
CA LEU A 97 12.74 14.21 10.88
C LEU A 97 13.06 15.50 11.64
N ASN A 98 12.08 16.35 11.92
CA ASN A 98 12.26 17.55 12.74
C ASN A 98 12.58 17.20 14.20
N LYS A 99 11.99 16.12 14.72
CA LYS A 99 12.24 15.63 16.08
C LYS A 99 13.60 14.95 16.20
N TRP A 100 14.03 14.23 15.17
CA TRP A 100 15.26 13.45 15.11
C TRP A 100 15.98 13.67 13.76
N PRO A 101 16.70 14.79 13.58
CA PRO A 101 17.30 15.17 12.30
C PRO A 101 18.42 14.22 11.83
N ASP A 102 19.03 13.48 12.75
CA ASP A 102 20.14 12.56 12.44
C ASP A 102 19.68 11.13 12.06
N MET A 103 18.38 10.91 11.84
CA MET A 103 17.86 9.61 11.40
C MET A 103 18.42 9.23 10.02
N LYS A 104 19.24 8.19 9.97
CA LYS A 104 19.87 7.67 8.72
C LYS A 104 19.11 6.52 8.10
N ASP A 105 18.17 5.93 8.83
CA ASP A 105 17.41 4.75 8.47
C ASP A 105 15.92 5.07 8.22
N PHE A 106 15.64 6.33 7.88
CA PHE A 106 14.32 6.82 7.55
C PHE A 106 14.32 7.56 6.22
N PHE A 107 13.23 7.46 5.46
CA PHE A 107 12.99 8.26 4.27
C PHE A 107 11.52 8.69 4.21
N ILE A 108 11.26 9.80 3.52
CA ILE A 108 9.90 10.33 3.36
C ILE A 108 9.16 9.45 2.34
N GLY A 109 7.91 9.13 2.65
CA GLY A 109 6.98 8.50 1.72
C GLY A 109 5.60 9.16 1.79
N GLU A 110 4.76 8.86 0.82
CA GLU A 110 3.39 9.40 0.70
C GLU A 110 2.50 8.40 -0.04
N GLU A 111 1.27 8.19 0.43
CA GLU A 111 0.23 7.54 -0.39
C GLU A 111 -0.63 8.61 -1.08
N VAL A 112 -0.36 8.84 -2.35
CA VAL A 112 -1.01 9.86 -3.17
C VAL A 112 -2.29 9.30 -3.78
N GLU A 113 -3.42 9.95 -3.52
CA GLU A 113 -4.68 9.66 -4.20
C GLU A 113 -4.80 10.51 -5.47
N THR A 114 -5.00 9.85 -6.61
CA THR A 114 -5.21 10.50 -7.92
C THR A 114 -6.36 9.85 -8.70
N TYR A 115 -6.69 10.43 -9.85
CA TYR A 115 -7.88 10.13 -10.62
C TYR A 115 -7.59 10.06 -12.12
N PHE A 116 -8.25 9.12 -12.79
CA PHE A 116 -8.39 9.18 -14.25
C PHE A 116 -9.42 10.26 -14.60
N PRO A 117 -9.04 11.31 -15.37
CA PRO A 117 -9.93 12.44 -15.63
C PRO A 117 -11.18 12.02 -16.41
N GLU A 118 -11.09 10.97 -17.24
CA GLU A 118 -12.19 10.54 -18.09
C GLU A 118 -13.30 9.82 -17.32
N THR A 119 -12.97 9.20 -16.18
CA THR A 119 -13.86 8.22 -15.51
C THR A 119 -14.04 8.48 -14.02
N SER A 120 -13.25 9.41 -13.49
CA SER A 120 -13.05 9.64 -12.05
C SER A 120 -12.72 8.33 -11.33
N GLN A 121 -12.08 7.37 -12.00
CA GLN A 121 -11.57 6.15 -11.38
C GLN A 121 -10.42 6.56 -10.48
N ARG A 122 -10.60 6.33 -9.18
CA ARG A 122 -9.60 6.61 -8.16
C ARG A 122 -8.52 5.53 -8.16
N ILE A 123 -7.27 5.94 -7.95
CA ILE A 123 -6.13 5.05 -7.69
C ILE A 123 -5.24 5.66 -6.62
N HIS A 124 -4.53 4.80 -5.87
CA HIS A 124 -3.54 5.23 -4.89
C HIS A 124 -2.15 4.86 -5.38
N ILE A 125 -1.21 5.78 -5.18
CA ILE A 125 0.17 5.66 -5.62
C ILE A 125 1.06 5.84 -4.40
N GLY A 126 1.89 4.84 -4.10
CA GLY A 126 2.99 5.01 -3.15
C GLY A 126 4.11 5.79 -3.83
N VAL A 127 4.62 6.84 -3.17
CA VAL A 127 5.79 7.60 -3.60
C VAL A 127 6.82 7.59 -2.47
N TRP A 128 8.08 7.30 -2.78
CA TRP A 128 9.12 7.09 -1.78
C TRP A 128 10.40 7.87 -2.10
N GLY A 129 11.06 8.39 -1.06
CA GLY A 129 12.28 9.18 -1.19
C GLY A 129 12.05 10.58 -1.77
N LEU A 130 10.82 11.09 -1.71
CA LEU A 130 10.47 12.45 -2.16
C LEU A 130 10.90 13.51 -1.14
N ASN A 131 11.00 14.75 -1.60
CA ASN A 131 11.21 15.93 -0.75
C ASN A 131 9.95 16.83 -0.69
N GLU A 132 10.00 17.87 0.14
CA GLU A 132 8.87 18.80 0.33
C GLU A 132 8.46 19.56 -0.94
N ALA A 133 9.42 19.92 -1.81
CA ALA A 133 9.12 20.60 -3.06
C ALA A 133 8.38 19.67 -4.02
N GLN A 134 8.81 18.41 -4.08
CA GLN A 134 8.15 17.39 -4.87
C GLN A 134 6.75 17.09 -4.36
N HIS A 135 6.56 17.00 -3.04
CA HIS A 135 5.25 16.86 -2.42
C HIS A 135 4.30 18.01 -2.82
N ARG A 136 4.74 19.26 -2.75
CA ARG A 136 3.89 20.42 -3.15
C ARG A 136 3.40 20.31 -4.59
N GLU A 137 4.27 19.89 -5.49
CA GLU A 137 3.91 19.76 -6.91
C GLU A 137 3.05 18.52 -7.18
N ILE A 138 3.30 17.41 -6.47
CA ILE A 138 2.40 16.24 -6.45
C ILE A 138 0.99 16.66 -6.02
N GLN A 139 0.86 17.43 -4.95
CA GLN A 139 -0.44 17.90 -4.47
C GLN A 139 -1.15 18.80 -5.48
N ARG A 140 -0.42 19.58 -6.27
CA ARG A 140 -0.97 20.40 -7.35
C ARG A 140 -1.49 19.54 -8.51
N LEU A 141 -0.75 18.49 -8.88
CA LEU A 141 -0.98 17.68 -10.09
C LEU A 141 -1.88 16.46 -9.87
N ARG A 142 -1.98 15.95 -8.63
CA ARG A 142 -2.75 14.73 -8.33
C ARG A 142 -4.23 14.72 -8.70
N PRO A 143 -4.95 15.85 -8.93
CA PRO A 143 -6.31 15.76 -9.47
C PRO A 143 -6.40 15.05 -10.82
N ASP A 144 -5.31 14.98 -11.59
CA ASP A 144 -5.23 14.31 -12.89
C ASP A 144 -3.98 13.42 -13.01
N ILE A 145 -4.18 12.10 -13.10
CA ILE A 145 -3.09 11.14 -13.28
C ILE A 145 -2.29 11.37 -14.58
N ARG A 146 -2.92 11.94 -15.62
CA ARG A 146 -2.30 12.24 -16.91
C ARG A 146 -1.26 13.36 -16.80
N GLU A 147 -1.40 14.25 -15.82
CA GLU A 147 -0.39 15.28 -15.52
C GLU A 147 0.60 14.81 -14.45
N LEU A 148 0.11 14.10 -13.43
CA LEU A 148 0.94 13.63 -12.32
C LEU A 148 2.03 12.64 -12.76
N ILE A 149 1.70 11.66 -13.60
CA ILE A 149 2.66 10.61 -14.00
C ILE A 149 3.84 11.17 -14.81
N PRO A 150 3.65 12.01 -15.85
CA PRO A 150 4.76 12.65 -16.55
C PRO A 150 5.70 13.42 -15.62
N TYR A 151 5.16 14.17 -14.67
CA TYR A 151 5.96 14.90 -13.68
C TYR A 151 6.78 13.94 -12.78
N MET A 152 6.15 12.91 -12.23
CA MET A 152 6.89 11.96 -11.37
C MET A 152 7.99 11.23 -12.14
N LYS A 153 7.76 10.94 -13.44
CA LYS A 153 8.79 10.40 -14.34
C LYS A 153 9.91 11.41 -14.59
N SER A 154 9.62 12.69 -14.85
CA SER A 154 10.65 13.71 -15.11
C SER A 154 11.53 13.97 -13.89
N GLU A 155 10.95 13.94 -12.69
CA GLU A 155 11.66 14.08 -11.41
C GLU A 155 12.37 12.79 -10.96
N ARG A 156 12.28 11.70 -11.75
CA ARG A 156 12.87 10.38 -11.44
C ARG A 156 12.45 9.83 -10.07
N LEU A 157 11.25 10.18 -9.62
CA LEU A 157 10.68 9.69 -8.36
C LEU A 157 10.52 8.17 -8.40
N LEU A 158 10.70 7.51 -7.25
CA LEU A 158 10.27 6.13 -7.10
C LEU A 158 8.80 6.12 -6.70
N PHE A 159 7.95 5.61 -7.58
CA PHE A 159 6.52 5.52 -7.33
C PHE A 159 5.91 4.24 -7.89
N GLY A 160 4.84 3.76 -7.27
CA GLY A 160 4.19 2.50 -7.59
C GLY A 160 2.71 2.48 -7.27
N ILE A 161 1.99 1.52 -7.83
CA ILE A 161 0.56 1.37 -7.57
C ILE A 161 0.34 0.60 -6.28
N ASN A 162 -0.40 1.19 -5.35
CA ASN A 162 -0.89 0.52 -4.15
C ASN A 162 -2.16 -0.27 -4.46
N HIS A 163 -2.29 -1.46 -3.86
CA HIS A 163 -3.46 -2.34 -3.84
C HIS A 163 -4.34 -2.33 -5.12
N LEU A 164 -3.71 -2.36 -6.31
CA LEU A 164 -4.22 -2.23 -7.70
C LEU A 164 -5.75 -2.24 -7.93
N PHE A 165 -6.47 -3.25 -7.44
CA PHE A 165 -7.92 -3.42 -7.65
C PHE A 165 -8.83 -2.93 -6.51
N GLN A 166 -8.30 -2.37 -5.41
CA GLN A 166 -9.08 -1.97 -4.22
C GLN A 166 -10.22 -1.00 -4.59
N ASN A 167 -9.89 0.00 -5.42
CA ASN A 167 -10.82 1.04 -5.85
C ASN A 167 -11.44 0.77 -7.22
N TYR A 168 -11.14 -0.36 -7.87
CA TYR A 168 -11.63 -0.63 -9.22
C TYR A 168 -13.14 -0.85 -9.23
N ARG A 169 -13.88 0.02 -9.94
CA ARG A 169 -15.35 0.01 -9.96
C ARG A 169 -15.94 -0.52 -11.26
N MET A 170 -15.18 -1.25 -12.09
CA MET A 170 -15.60 -1.72 -13.42
C MET A 170 -16.15 -0.59 -14.31
N LYS A 171 -15.69 0.64 -14.09
CA LYS A 171 -16.06 1.79 -14.92
C LYS A 171 -15.40 1.76 -16.30
N ASN A 172 -14.33 0.96 -16.44
CA ASN A 172 -13.54 0.79 -17.66
C ASN A 172 -13.53 -0.68 -18.08
N VAL A 173 -13.11 -0.93 -19.32
CA VAL A 173 -12.75 -2.29 -19.75
C VAL A 173 -11.50 -2.72 -18.96
N PRO A 174 -11.53 -3.84 -18.21
CA PRO A 174 -10.41 -4.24 -17.35
C PRO A 174 -9.06 -4.34 -18.08
N ALA A 175 -9.04 -4.93 -19.28
CA ALA A 175 -7.82 -5.07 -20.07
C ALA A 175 -7.21 -3.71 -20.42
N ARG A 176 -8.03 -2.76 -20.86
CA ARG A 176 -7.58 -1.39 -21.17
C ARG A 176 -7.06 -0.67 -19.93
N TYR A 177 -7.79 -0.77 -18.81
CA TYR A 177 -7.36 -0.16 -17.55
C TYR A 177 -6.00 -0.71 -17.10
N ILE A 178 -5.82 -2.04 -17.14
CA ILE A 178 -4.56 -2.67 -16.77
C ILE A 178 -3.45 -2.28 -17.74
N ALA A 179 -3.71 -2.28 -19.06
CA ALA A 179 -2.72 -1.87 -20.06
C ALA A 179 -2.24 -0.42 -19.84
N GLU A 180 -3.15 0.52 -19.58
CA GLU A 180 -2.80 1.92 -19.26
C GLU A 180 -1.91 1.99 -18.00
N LEU A 181 -2.21 1.20 -16.96
CA LEU A 181 -1.40 1.17 -15.75
C LEU A 181 -0.01 0.53 -15.94
N LEU A 182 0.11 -0.51 -16.75
CA LEU A 182 1.40 -1.14 -17.08
C LEU A 182 2.33 -0.19 -17.88
N ASP A 183 1.75 0.75 -18.62
CA ASP A 183 2.49 1.82 -19.31
C ASP A 183 2.93 2.94 -18.35
N MET A 184 2.05 3.31 -17.42
CA MET A 184 2.32 4.37 -16.45
C MET A 184 3.32 3.96 -15.36
N PHE A 185 3.30 2.71 -14.90
CA PHE A 185 4.01 2.27 -13.71
C PHE A 185 4.95 1.08 -13.95
N LYS A 186 6.02 1.02 -13.16
CA LYS A 186 6.98 -0.10 -13.10
C LYS A 186 7.06 -0.77 -11.73
N VAL A 187 6.44 -0.17 -10.71
CA VAL A 187 6.40 -0.70 -9.35
C VAL A 187 4.95 -1.03 -8.99
N PHE A 188 4.72 -2.26 -8.54
CA PHE A 188 3.39 -2.75 -8.17
C PHE A 188 3.43 -3.38 -6.78
N GLU A 189 2.50 -2.95 -5.92
CA GLU A 189 2.26 -3.62 -4.65
C GLU A 189 1.56 -4.96 -4.89
N VAL A 190 2.32 -6.06 -4.83
CA VAL A 190 1.82 -7.42 -5.06
C VAL A 190 1.36 -8.11 -3.78
N LEU A 191 1.80 -7.59 -2.62
CA LEU A 191 1.41 -8.07 -1.31
C LEU A 191 1.08 -6.86 -0.44
N ASN A 192 -0.21 -6.59 -0.28
CA ASN A 192 -0.72 -5.60 0.66
C ASN A 192 -1.28 -6.31 1.89
N GLY A 193 -0.92 -5.81 3.08
CA GLY A 193 -1.31 -6.40 4.35
C GLY A 193 -2.81 -6.28 4.69
N ALA A 194 -3.50 -5.24 4.24
CA ALA A 194 -4.93 -5.06 4.46
C ALA A 194 -5.83 -5.74 3.40
N MET A 195 -5.25 -6.20 2.29
CA MET A 195 -6.00 -6.81 1.18
C MET A 195 -6.23 -8.32 1.35
N ALA A 196 -7.33 -8.80 0.76
CA ALA A 196 -7.66 -10.22 0.75
C ALA A 196 -6.60 -11.03 -0.01
N SER A 197 -6.28 -12.25 0.45
CA SER A 197 -5.31 -13.13 -0.23
C SER A 197 -5.62 -13.39 -1.71
N TYR A 198 -6.90 -13.40 -2.10
CA TYR A 198 -7.28 -13.54 -3.51
C TYR A 198 -6.85 -12.33 -4.35
N HIS A 199 -6.95 -11.12 -3.81
CA HIS A 199 -6.49 -9.88 -4.46
C HIS A 199 -4.98 -9.93 -4.67
N ASN A 200 -4.20 -10.15 -3.61
CA ASN A 200 -2.73 -10.25 -3.69
C ASN A 200 -2.29 -11.30 -4.73
N LYS A 201 -2.89 -12.51 -4.70
CA LYS A 201 -2.58 -13.57 -5.67
C LYS A 201 -2.85 -13.16 -7.12
N MET A 202 -3.94 -12.47 -7.38
CA MET A 202 -4.29 -12.07 -8.75
C MET A 202 -3.37 -10.96 -9.26
N VAL A 203 -3.09 -9.95 -8.42
CA VAL A 203 -2.10 -8.90 -8.76
C VAL A 203 -0.75 -9.53 -9.05
N GLN A 204 -0.29 -10.43 -8.18
CA GLN A 204 0.98 -11.12 -8.37
C GLN A 204 1.01 -11.92 -9.68
N GLN A 205 -0.03 -12.73 -9.96
CA GLN A 205 -0.12 -13.50 -11.20
C GLN A 205 -0.08 -12.62 -12.45
N LEU A 206 -0.82 -11.52 -12.43
CA LEU A 206 -0.84 -10.55 -13.52
C LEU A 206 0.55 -9.92 -13.73
N VAL A 207 1.15 -9.39 -12.67
CA VAL A 207 2.42 -8.67 -12.72
C VAL A 207 3.56 -9.62 -13.11
N GLN A 208 3.57 -10.85 -12.58
CA GLN A 208 4.53 -11.89 -12.95
C GLN A 208 4.40 -12.27 -14.43
N HIS A 209 3.17 -12.50 -14.91
CA HIS A 209 2.93 -12.81 -16.30
C HIS A 209 3.43 -11.68 -17.22
N VAL A 210 3.14 -10.42 -16.87
CA VAL A 210 3.58 -9.28 -17.66
C VAL A 210 5.11 -9.17 -17.69
N LYS A 211 5.76 -9.39 -16.53
CA LYS A 211 7.22 -9.39 -16.42
C LYS A 211 7.87 -10.46 -17.32
N GLU A 212 7.31 -11.67 -17.34
CA GLU A 212 7.80 -12.78 -18.15
C GLU A 212 7.57 -12.58 -19.65
N THR A 213 6.39 -12.07 -20.04
CA THR A 213 5.98 -11.96 -21.44
C THR A 213 6.55 -10.72 -22.12
N HIS A 214 6.64 -9.58 -21.41
CA HIS A 214 7.02 -8.30 -22.02
C HIS A 214 8.47 -7.88 -21.75
N GLY A 215 9.24 -8.67 -20.98
CA GLY A 215 10.64 -8.37 -20.66
C GLY A 215 10.85 -7.05 -19.92
N GLN A 216 9.81 -6.51 -19.28
CA GLN A 216 9.87 -5.23 -18.59
C GLN A 216 10.51 -5.38 -17.21
N HIS A 217 11.35 -4.41 -16.84
CA HIS A 217 11.80 -4.22 -15.47
C HIS A 217 10.61 -3.80 -14.62
N ILE A 218 10.04 -4.78 -13.93
CA ILE A 218 8.91 -4.61 -13.02
C ILE A 218 9.35 -4.99 -11.61
N SER A 219 9.07 -4.07 -10.69
CA SER A 219 9.32 -4.18 -9.27
C SER A 219 8.06 -4.65 -8.54
N MET A 220 8.24 -5.66 -7.70
CA MET A 220 7.16 -6.29 -6.91
C MET A 220 7.40 -5.97 -5.44
N VAL A 221 6.64 -5.01 -4.93
CA VAL A 221 6.78 -4.51 -3.56
C VAL A 221 5.65 -5.01 -2.66
N GLY A 222 5.85 -4.91 -1.36
CA GLY A 222 4.83 -5.13 -0.36
C GLY A 222 4.90 -4.14 0.79
N GLY A 223 3.74 -3.90 1.38
CA GLY A 223 3.60 -3.08 2.57
C GLY A 223 2.40 -3.51 3.41
N SER A 224 2.40 -3.14 4.68
CA SER A 224 1.40 -3.62 5.64
C SER A 224 0.03 -2.97 5.48
N ASP A 225 -0.01 -1.77 4.91
CA ASP A 225 -1.17 -0.88 4.87
C ASP A 225 -1.79 -0.72 6.28
N ALA A 226 -0.90 -0.71 7.29
CA ALA A 226 -1.30 -0.81 8.68
C ALA A 226 -1.86 0.52 9.18
N HIS A 227 -3.12 0.47 9.60
CA HIS A 227 -3.81 1.55 10.30
C HIS A 227 -3.88 1.30 11.82
N THR A 228 -3.40 0.14 12.28
CA THR A 228 -3.19 -0.19 13.70
C THR A 228 -1.78 -0.72 13.94
N LEU A 229 -1.22 -0.42 15.12
CA LEU A 229 0.12 -0.86 15.53
C LEU A 229 0.34 -2.39 15.43
N LYS A 230 -0.73 -3.18 15.56
CA LYS A 230 -0.64 -4.64 15.49
C LYS A 230 -0.09 -5.12 14.15
N HIS A 231 -0.32 -4.39 13.06
CA HIS A 231 -0.04 -4.87 11.70
C HIS A 231 1.18 -4.24 11.02
N VAL A 232 1.72 -3.15 11.56
CA VAL A 232 2.94 -2.47 11.08
C VAL A 232 4.08 -3.46 10.79
N ALA A 233 4.71 -3.39 9.62
CA ALA A 233 5.82 -4.23 9.18
C ALA A 233 5.57 -5.76 9.09
N LYS A 234 4.33 -6.24 9.26
CA LYS A 234 4.00 -7.68 9.02
C LYS A 234 4.08 -8.07 7.55
N VAL A 235 3.94 -7.09 6.67
CA VAL A 235 4.24 -7.17 5.25
C VAL A 235 5.23 -6.06 4.95
N HIS A 236 6.25 -6.39 4.16
CA HIS A 236 7.32 -5.47 3.84
C HIS A 236 7.98 -5.86 2.52
N THR A 237 8.80 -4.95 2.01
CA THR A 237 9.67 -5.15 0.85
C THR A 237 11.07 -5.47 1.31
N VAL A 238 11.72 -6.40 0.60
CA VAL A 238 13.10 -6.81 0.83
C VAL A 238 13.93 -6.52 -0.42
N ALA A 239 15.05 -5.84 -0.25
CA ALA A 239 16.01 -5.52 -1.31
C ALA A 239 17.41 -5.36 -0.72
N LYS A 240 18.45 -5.38 -1.57
CA LYS A 240 19.81 -5.07 -1.14
C LYS A 240 19.99 -3.56 -0.98
N GLY A 241 20.90 -3.15 -0.08
CA GLY A 241 21.37 -1.76 0.01
C GLY A 241 21.72 -1.35 1.44
N GLU A 242 22.89 -0.78 1.68
CA GLU A 242 23.32 -0.38 3.02
C GLU A 242 22.74 0.97 3.46
N THR A 243 22.26 1.77 2.51
CA THR A 243 21.59 3.06 2.75
C THR A 243 20.15 3.05 2.22
N PRO A 244 19.28 3.96 2.70
CA PRO A 244 17.94 4.12 2.14
C PRO A 244 17.98 4.34 0.61
N GLN A 245 18.93 5.12 0.11
CA GLN A 245 19.05 5.39 -1.32
C GLN A 245 19.38 4.13 -2.12
N GLU A 246 20.37 3.34 -1.69
CA GLU A 246 20.73 2.07 -2.35
C GLU A 246 19.57 1.07 -2.34
N PHE A 247 18.81 1.03 -1.24
CA PHE A 247 17.61 0.19 -1.14
C PHE A 247 16.54 0.63 -2.15
N LEU A 248 16.23 1.92 -2.21
CA LEU A 248 15.25 2.47 -3.15
C LEU A 248 15.69 2.31 -4.61
N ASP A 249 16.99 2.42 -4.89
CA ASP A 249 17.55 2.17 -6.23
C ASP A 249 17.38 0.70 -6.63
N ASN A 250 17.63 -0.25 -5.73
CA ASN A 250 17.35 -1.67 -6.00
C ASN A 250 15.86 -1.95 -6.19
N VAL A 251 14.98 -1.29 -5.44
CA VAL A 251 13.52 -1.36 -5.67
C VAL A 251 13.18 -0.80 -7.06
N ARG A 252 13.78 0.32 -7.48
CA ARG A 252 13.56 0.92 -8.81
C ARG A 252 13.93 -0.04 -9.95
N GLU A 253 15.07 -0.72 -9.82
CA GLU A 253 15.56 -1.68 -10.82
C GLU A 253 14.80 -3.02 -10.81
N GLY A 254 13.88 -3.21 -9.86
CA GLY A 254 13.13 -4.45 -9.68
C GLY A 254 13.92 -5.57 -9.01
N ASN A 255 15.03 -5.24 -8.35
CA ASN A 255 15.87 -6.13 -7.55
C ASN A 255 15.35 -6.24 -6.11
N CYS A 256 14.05 -6.50 -5.97
CA CYS A 256 13.36 -6.62 -4.69
C CYS A 256 12.26 -7.68 -4.75
N PHE A 257 11.71 -8.01 -3.58
CA PHE A 257 10.54 -8.85 -3.47
C PHE A 257 9.70 -8.48 -2.25
N ALA A 258 8.40 -8.80 -2.32
CA ALA A 258 7.48 -8.65 -1.22
C ALA A 258 7.54 -9.87 -0.28
N TRP A 259 7.47 -9.62 1.02
CA TRP A 259 7.53 -10.66 2.05
C TRP A 259 6.58 -10.34 3.21
N GLY A 260 5.94 -11.37 3.76
CA GLY A 260 5.19 -11.22 5.01
C GLY A 260 3.94 -12.08 5.09
N SER A 261 2.96 -11.58 5.85
CA SER A 261 1.64 -12.20 5.97
C SER A 261 0.57 -11.13 6.06
N GLU A 262 -0.36 -11.16 5.10
CA GLU A 262 -1.52 -10.30 5.09
C GLU A 262 -2.50 -10.63 6.22
N MET A 263 -3.34 -9.66 6.54
CA MET A 263 -4.39 -9.75 7.55
C MET A 263 -5.46 -10.75 7.13
N ARG A 264 -5.90 -11.55 8.10
CA ARG A 264 -7.13 -12.33 7.90
C ARG A 264 -8.34 -11.42 8.08
N PHE A 265 -9.46 -11.79 7.47
CA PHE A 265 -10.72 -11.04 7.60
C PHE A 265 -11.12 -10.70 9.04
N ARG A 266 -10.92 -11.63 10.00
CA ARG A 266 -11.19 -11.37 11.43
C ARG A 266 -10.32 -10.27 12.03
N GLU A 267 -9.09 -10.13 11.54
CA GLU A 267 -8.16 -9.10 12.00
C GLU A 267 -8.54 -7.76 11.40
N LEU A 268 -8.93 -7.72 10.13
CA LEU A 268 -9.48 -6.51 9.49
C LEU A 268 -10.71 -5.99 10.24
N ILE A 269 -11.64 -6.86 10.62
CA ILE A 269 -12.80 -6.47 11.43
C ILE A 269 -12.36 -5.95 12.80
N ALA A 270 -11.45 -6.64 13.49
CA ALA A 270 -10.95 -6.19 14.78
C ALA A 270 -10.29 -4.80 14.70
N ASP A 271 -9.48 -4.57 13.67
CA ASP A 271 -8.80 -3.29 13.44
C ASP A 271 -9.79 -2.13 13.27
N ILE A 272 -10.91 -2.35 12.59
CA ILE A 272 -11.93 -1.32 12.42
C ILE A 272 -12.59 -0.94 13.74
N TYR A 273 -12.81 -1.91 14.63
CA TYR A 273 -13.27 -1.60 15.99
C TYR A 273 -12.19 -0.94 16.84
N LEU A 274 -10.92 -1.30 16.66
CA LEU A 274 -9.81 -0.60 17.33
C LEU A 274 -9.72 0.85 16.86
N LEU A 275 -9.94 1.13 15.58
CA LEU A 275 -9.99 2.49 15.03
C LEU A 275 -11.17 3.29 15.59
N THR A 276 -12.36 2.69 15.74
CA THR A 276 -13.48 3.41 16.38
C THR A 276 -13.21 3.69 17.85
N LEU A 277 -12.59 2.76 18.58
CA LEU A 277 -12.17 3.00 19.97
C LEU A 277 -11.07 4.07 20.08
N ALA A 278 -10.06 4.01 19.21
CA ALA A 278 -8.99 5.00 19.15
C ALA A 278 -9.56 6.38 18.83
N TYR A 279 -10.49 6.48 17.87
CA TYR A 279 -11.26 7.69 17.63
C TYR A 279 -11.85 8.18 18.94
N GLN A 280 -12.67 7.40 19.65
CA GLN A 280 -13.28 7.83 20.92
C GLN A 280 -12.26 8.29 21.98
N SER A 281 -11.10 7.65 22.08
CA SER A 281 -10.07 8.04 23.06
C SER A 281 -9.49 9.44 22.84
N GLU A 282 -9.53 9.97 21.62
CA GLU A 282 -9.04 11.32 21.30
C GLU A 282 -9.99 12.44 21.79
N MET A 283 -11.21 12.12 22.25
CA MET A 283 -12.21 13.11 22.68
C MET A 283 -11.64 14.13 23.70
N GLY A 284 -10.89 13.64 24.69
CA GLY A 284 -10.32 14.52 25.70
C GLY A 284 -9.30 15.51 25.13
N ALA A 285 -8.46 15.05 24.19
CA ALA A 285 -7.48 15.89 23.52
C ALA A 285 -8.17 16.94 22.64
N ASP A 286 -9.17 16.53 21.85
CA ASP A 286 -9.95 17.41 20.97
C ASP A 286 -10.68 18.52 21.75
N LEU A 287 -11.30 18.19 22.89
CA LEU A 287 -11.99 19.18 23.72
C LEU A 287 -11.02 20.22 24.33
N ARG A 288 -9.79 19.81 24.64
CA ARG A 288 -8.75 20.69 25.20
C ARG A 288 -7.98 21.46 24.14
N ASN A 289 -8.06 21.08 22.87
CA ASN A 289 -7.36 21.76 21.78
C ASN A 289 -7.83 23.23 21.70
N ARG A 290 -6.88 24.17 21.68
CA ARG A 290 -7.13 25.61 21.66
C ARG A 290 -7.36 26.15 20.25
N GLU A 291 -6.94 25.43 19.22
CA GLU A 291 -7.13 25.80 17.81
C GLU A 291 -8.56 25.55 17.34
N TYR A 292 -9.26 24.61 17.97
CA TYR A 292 -10.65 24.30 17.63
C TYR A 292 -11.63 25.33 18.19
N THR A 293 -12.50 25.82 17.32
CA THR A 293 -13.59 26.70 17.71
C THR A 293 -14.64 25.94 18.54
N ARG A 294 -15.56 26.67 19.18
CA ARG A 294 -16.70 26.03 19.88
C ARG A 294 -17.54 25.18 18.93
N MET A 295 -17.73 25.64 17.69
CA MET A 295 -18.49 24.92 16.67
C MET A 295 -17.80 23.61 16.30
N ASP A 296 -16.48 23.63 16.09
CA ASP A 296 -15.72 22.41 15.77
C ASP A 296 -15.87 21.37 16.88
N LYS A 297 -15.73 21.79 18.13
CA LYS A 297 -15.90 20.91 19.30
C LYS A 297 -17.31 20.32 19.38
N THR A 298 -18.35 21.11 19.09
CA THR A 298 -19.73 20.62 19.04
C THR A 298 -19.92 19.59 17.93
N ILE A 299 -19.43 19.86 16.72
CA ILE A 299 -19.54 18.93 15.58
C ILE A 299 -18.78 17.62 15.85
N GLN A 300 -17.56 17.71 16.37
CA GLN A 300 -16.75 16.55 16.74
C GLN A 300 -17.46 15.72 17.82
N LEU A 301 -17.97 16.35 18.88
CA LEU A 301 -18.72 15.65 19.92
C LEU A 301 -19.99 14.98 19.36
N ALA A 302 -20.75 15.67 18.51
CA ALA A 302 -21.94 15.11 17.88
C ALA A 302 -21.59 13.90 17.00
N GLY A 303 -20.53 14.00 16.18
CA GLY A 303 -20.04 12.90 15.36
C GLY A 303 -19.61 11.69 16.18
N ARG A 304 -18.95 11.92 17.33
CA ARG A 304 -18.56 10.88 18.29
C ARG A 304 -19.77 10.16 18.87
N LEU A 305 -20.73 10.92 19.39
CA LEU A 305 -21.96 10.36 19.97
C LEU A 305 -22.77 9.57 18.93
N ALA A 306 -22.85 10.05 17.69
CA ALA A 306 -23.52 9.35 16.59
C ALA A 306 -22.80 8.05 16.19
N SER A 307 -21.47 7.99 16.31
CA SER A 307 -20.70 6.80 15.93
C SER A 307 -20.80 5.63 16.92
N ILE A 308 -21.15 5.88 18.20
CA ILE A 308 -21.30 4.84 19.23
C ILE A 308 -22.40 3.83 18.88
N PRO A 309 -23.67 4.22 18.68
CA PRO A 309 -24.73 3.27 18.33
C PRO A 309 -24.45 2.56 17.01
N ALA A 310 -23.87 3.26 16.02
CA ALA A 310 -23.48 2.65 14.75
C ALA A 310 -22.40 1.56 14.91
N THR A 311 -21.44 1.78 15.80
CA THR A 311 -20.37 0.81 16.11
C THR A 311 -20.96 -0.41 16.82
N ILE A 312 -21.82 -0.20 17.83
CA ILE A 312 -22.48 -1.27 18.60
C ILE A 312 -23.40 -2.10 17.69
N SER A 313 -24.12 -1.47 16.77
CA SER A 313 -25.04 -2.14 15.86
C SER A 313 -24.33 -2.92 14.73
N GLY A 314 -23.00 -2.93 14.69
CA GLY A 314 -22.24 -3.69 13.70
C GLY A 314 -22.15 -3.04 12.31
N ILE A 315 -22.51 -1.77 12.15
CA ILE A 315 -22.47 -1.09 10.84
C ILE A 315 -21.04 -1.08 10.24
N PRO A 316 -19.97 -0.73 10.99
CA PRO A 316 -18.61 -0.77 10.44
C PRO A 316 -18.21 -2.17 9.95
N ALA A 317 -18.57 -3.21 10.71
CA ALA A 317 -18.31 -4.60 10.33
C ALA A 317 -19.08 -4.98 9.05
N ALA A 318 -20.35 -4.60 8.95
CA ALA A 318 -21.18 -4.88 7.78
C ALA A 318 -20.65 -4.21 6.51
N ILE A 319 -20.32 -2.91 6.57
CA ILE A 319 -19.74 -2.16 5.44
C ILE A 319 -18.43 -2.81 4.99
N THR A 320 -17.57 -3.15 5.94
CA THR A 320 -16.28 -3.80 5.66
C THR A 320 -16.46 -5.16 5.04
N SER A 321 -17.40 -5.96 5.55
CA SER A 321 -17.74 -7.27 5.01
C SER A 321 -18.21 -7.17 3.56
N LEU A 322 -19.07 -6.20 3.25
CA LEU A 322 -19.57 -5.95 1.90
C LEU A 322 -18.45 -5.52 0.96
N ASN A 323 -17.58 -4.60 1.40
CA ASN A 323 -16.42 -4.15 0.60
C ASN A 323 -15.44 -5.30 0.34
N TYR A 324 -15.12 -6.09 1.38
CA TYR A 324 -14.24 -7.25 1.28
C TYR A 324 -14.81 -8.31 0.33
N LEU A 325 -16.11 -8.61 0.44
CA LEU A 325 -16.78 -9.55 -0.46
C LEU A 325 -16.79 -9.03 -1.91
N LYS A 326 -17.09 -7.75 -2.11
CA LYS A 326 -17.07 -7.11 -3.43
C LYS A 326 -15.68 -7.24 -4.07
N GLN A 327 -14.61 -6.98 -3.31
CA GLN A 327 -13.23 -7.13 -3.80
C GLN A 327 -12.94 -8.57 -4.22
N ILE A 328 -13.36 -9.56 -3.42
CA ILE A 328 -13.21 -10.98 -3.78
C ILE A 328 -13.97 -11.29 -5.08
N VAL A 329 -15.21 -10.83 -5.22
CA VAL A 329 -16.04 -11.07 -6.42
C VAL A 329 -15.40 -10.47 -7.67
N VAL A 330 -14.98 -9.21 -7.61
CA VAL A 330 -14.29 -8.53 -8.73
C VAL A 330 -13.02 -9.28 -9.11
N THR A 331 -12.18 -9.60 -8.12
CA THR A 331 -10.91 -10.28 -8.34
C THR A 331 -11.09 -11.69 -8.90
N LYS A 332 -12.07 -12.46 -8.38
CA LYS A 332 -12.40 -13.78 -8.91
C LYS A 332 -12.94 -13.71 -10.34
N GLY A 333 -13.76 -12.70 -10.65
CA GLY A 333 -14.25 -12.47 -12.00
C GLY A 333 -13.13 -12.21 -13.00
N LEU A 334 -12.14 -11.39 -12.60
CA LEU A 334 -10.93 -11.13 -13.40
C LEU A 334 -10.06 -12.39 -13.54
N SER A 335 -9.83 -13.10 -12.44
CA SER A 335 -9.04 -14.33 -12.42
C SER A 335 -9.66 -15.45 -13.26
N PHE A 336 -10.99 -15.61 -13.26
CA PHE A 336 -11.69 -16.58 -14.12
C PHE A 336 -11.50 -16.28 -15.61
N ARG A 337 -11.34 -15.00 -15.95
CA ARG A 337 -11.09 -14.54 -17.32
C ARG A 337 -9.61 -14.24 -17.58
N PHE A 338 -8.70 -14.75 -16.75
CA PHE A 338 -7.29 -14.32 -16.78
C PHE A 338 -6.63 -14.52 -18.15
N SER A 339 -6.79 -15.69 -18.79
CA SER A 339 -6.21 -15.93 -20.12
C SER A 339 -6.70 -14.92 -21.16
N LYS A 340 -8.01 -14.69 -21.22
CA LYS A 340 -8.62 -13.69 -22.10
C LYS A 340 -8.18 -12.27 -21.75
N LEU A 341 -8.09 -11.96 -20.46
CA LEU A 341 -7.64 -10.65 -19.97
C LEU A 341 -6.22 -10.35 -20.43
N VAL A 342 -5.32 -11.33 -20.29
CA VAL A 342 -3.94 -11.26 -20.73
C VAL A 342 -3.82 -11.14 -22.26
N GLU A 343 -4.62 -11.91 -23.02
CA GLU A 343 -4.67 -11.79 -24.49
C GLU A 343 -5.17 -10.40 -24.94
N GLU A 344 -6.12 -9.82 -24.22
CA GLU A 344 -6.68 -8.49 -24.50
C GLU A 344 -5.77 -7.34 -24.07
N ILE A 345 -4.82 -7.58 -23.16
CA ILE A 345 -3.71 -6.65 -22.88
C ILE A 345 -2.82 -6.69 -24.12
N ARG A 346 -3.14 -5.83 -25.09
CA ARG A 346 -2.35 -5.71 -26.33
C ARG A 346 -0.88 -5.53 -25.98
N PRO A 347 0.07 -6.13 -26.74
CA PRO A 347 1.44 -5.68 -26.77
C PRO A 347 1.46 -4.30 -27.47
N GLY A 348 1.10 -3.25 -26.74
CA GLY A 348 1.28 -1.85 -27.11
C GLY A 348 2.63 -1.32 -26.65
N PHE A 349 3.65 -2.18 -26.60
CA PHE A 349 5.00 -1.83 -26.16
C PHE A 349 5.95 -1.93 -27.35
N ALA A 350 6.51 -0.77 -27.73
CA ALA A 350 7.50 -0.54 -28.78
C ALA A 350 7.04 -0.69 -30.25
N THR A 351 6.36 0.33 -30.76
CA THR A 351 6.85 0.96 -32.00
C THR A 351 7.36 2.33 -31.62
N GLY A 352 8.67 2.44 -31.39
CA GLY A 352 9.34 3.72 -31.47
C GLY A 352 9.14 4.24 -32.89
N GLU A 353 8.44 5.36 -33.02
CA GLU A 353 8.51 6.16 -34.24
C GLU A 353 9.94 6.67 -34.35
N GLN A 354 10.73 6.01 -35.20
CA GLN A 354 11.66 6.76 -36.02
C GLN A 354 10.83 7.65 -36.94
N GLN A 355 10.81 8.95 -36.64
CA GLN A 355 10.80 10.02 -37.64
C GLN A 355 11.53 11.24 -37.08
#